data_AF-A0A0C1HHP8-F1
#
_entry.id   AF-A0A0C1HHP8-F1
#
_cell.length_a   1.000
_cell.length_b   1.000
_cell.length_c   1.000
_cell.angle_alpha   90.00
_cell.angle_beta   90.00
_cell.angle_gamma   90.00
#
_symmetry.space_group_name_H-M   'P 1'
#
loop_
_entity.id
_entity.type
_entity.pdbx_description
1 polymer ?
#
loop_
_entity_poly.entity_id
_entity_poly.type
_entity_poly.pdbx_seq_one_letter_code
_entity_poly.pdbx_strand_id
1 'polypeptide(L)'
;MIQKNITNEALKKKFKNQFEMVGYAISLAENMILTGRDPRVKSDTQNRALQILEEIVAGKDHLEPVALENKKQEEKEVTRHYLGEKDAGSSSKGAPERKRARKILVD
;
A
#
# COMPACT_ATOMS: atom_id res chain seq x y z
N MET A 1 14.71 20.06 -18.38
CA MET A 1 14.46 18.66 -17.97
C MET A 1 13.19 18.19 -18.63
N ILE A 2 13.22 17.09 -19.39
CA ILE A 2 12.03 16.58 -20.04
C ILE A 2 11.31 15.69 -19.02
N GLN A 3 10.28 16.22 -18.37
CA GLN A 3 9.23 15.38 -17.78
C GLN A 3 8.56 14.64 -18.94
N LYS A 4 9.15 13.52 -19.36
CA LYS A 4 8.50 12.59 -20.27
C LYS A 4 7.33 12.03 -19.48
N ASN A 5 6.11 12.39 -19.88
CA ASN A 5 4.90 11.80 -19.33
C ASN A 5 5.06 10.27 -19.30
N ILE A 6 5.16 9.70 -18.11
CA ILE A 6 5.22 8.26 -17.94
C ILE A 6 3.83 7.74 -18.29
N THR A 7 3.73 7.00 -19.38
CA THR A 7 2.49 6.36 -19.80
C THR A 7 2.60 4.86 -19.64
N ASN A 8 1.45 4.21 -19.45
CA ASN A 8 1.39 2.75 -19.41
C ASN A 8 1.93 2.12 -20.70
N GLU A 9 1.85 2.82 -21.83
CA GLU A 9 2.38 2.32 -23.11
C GLU A 9 3.90 2.25 -23.14
N ALA A 10 4.59 3.21 -22.50
CA ALA A 10 6.04 3.18 -22.39
C ALA A 10 6.51 1.97 -21.56
N LEU A 11 5.75 1.58 -20.54
CA LEU A 11 6.09 0.49 -19.62
C LEU A 11 5.72 -0.90 -20.16
N LYS A 12 4.65 -1.01 -20.95
CA LYS A 12 4.14 -2.29 -21.50
C LYS A 12 5.18 -3.08 -22.32
N LYS A 13 6.19 -2.44 -22.91
CA LYS A 13 7.21 -3.15 -23.69
C LYS A 13 8.03 -4.15 -22.87
N LYS A 14 8.15 -3.94 -21.56
CA LYS A 14 8.95 -4.78 -20.66
C LYS A 14 8.16 -5.93 -20.03
N PHE A 15 6.83 -5.80 -19.93
CA PHE A 15 5.99 -6.71 -19.16
C PHE A 15 4.93 -7.38 -20.03
N LYS A 16 4.60 -8.64 -19.75
CA LYS A 16 3.61 -9.38 -20.56
C LYS A 16 2.20 -8.86 -20.34
N ASN A 17 1.91 -8.36 -19.13
CA ASN A 17 0.61 -7.79 -18.77
C ASN A 17 0.75 -6.69 -17.71
N GLN A 18 -0.35 -5.97 -17.47
CA GLN A 18 -0.37 -4.84 -16.52
C GLN A 18 -0.22 -5.27 -15.06
N PHE A 19 -0.71 -6.46 -14.69
CA PHE A 19 -0.58 -6.97 -13.32
C PHE A 19 0.87 -7.30 -12.97
N GLU A 20 1.61 -7.89 -13.92
CA GLU A 20 3.04 -8.17 -13.78
C GLU A 20 3.84 -6.87 -13.61
N MET A 21 3.53 -5.84 -14.40
CA MET A 21 4.13 -4.52 -14.27
C MET A 21 3.89 -3.92 -12.87
N VAL A 22 2.66 -3.97 -12.37
CA VAL A 22 2.31 -3.44 -11.04
C VAL A 22 3.00 -4.24 -9.94
N GLY A 23 2.95 -5.58 -9.99
CA GLY A 23 3.60 -6.43 -9.01
C GLY A 23 5.11 -6.20 -8.96
N TYR A 24 5.75 -6.08 -10.12
CA TYR A 24 7.18 -5.76 -10.21
C TYR A 24 7.51 -4.39 -9.60
N ALA A 25 6.71 -3.36 -9.92
CA ALA A 25 6.90 -2.02 -9.36
C ALA A 25 6.74 -2.01 -7.83
N ILE A 26 5.79 -2.77 -7.28
CA ILE A 26 5.62 -2.94 -5.83
C ILE A 26 6.86 -3.58 -5.22
N SER A 27 7.34 -4.69 -5.76
CA SER A 27 8.54 -5.36 -5.24
C SER A 27 9.78 -4.47 -5.31
N LEU A 28 9.91 -3.65 -6.35
CA LEU A 28 11.01 -2.69 -6.45
C LEU A 28 10.87 -1.56 -5.42
N ALA A 29 9.65 -1.15 -5.11
CA ALA A 29 9.36 -0.16 -4.07
C ALA A 29 9.65 -0.68 -2.68
N GLU A 30 9.20 -1.88 -2.37
CA GLU A 30 9.53 -2.57 -1.14
C GLU A 30 11.04 -2.70 -0.99
N ASN A 31 11.76 -3.17 -2.01
CA ASN A 31 13.21 -3.24 -1.99
C ASN A 31 13.84 -1.87 -1.71
N MET A 32 13.38 -0.83 -2.39
CA MET A 32 13.91 0.53 -2.23
C MET A 32 13.68 1.08 -0.80
N ILE A 33 12.51 0.83 -0.24
CA ILE A 33 12.13 1.25 1.11
C ILE A 33 12.94 0.49 2.15
N LEU A 34 12.98 -0.85 2.04
CA LEU A 34 13.64 -1.73 3.02
C LEU A 34 15.16 -1.54 3.03
N THR A 35 15.78 -1.29 1.88
CA THR A 35 17.23 -1.08 1.78
C THR A 35 17.64 0.37 2.03
N GLY A 36 16.70 1.31 1.95
CA GLY A 36 17.00 2.74 2.01
C GLY A 36 17.83 3.25 0.84
N ARG A 37 17.96 2.48 -0.25
CA ARG A 37 18.80 2.87 -1.39
C ARG A 37 18.30 4.13 -2.07
N ASP A 38 19.24 4.85 -2.69
CA ASP A 38 18.91 5.99 -3.53
C ASP A 38 18.30 5.58 -4.89
N PRO A 39 17.57 6.50 -5.54
CA PRO A 39 17.11 6.31 -6.91
C PRO A 39 18.29 6.17 -7.87
N ARG A 40 18.20 5.24 -8.82
CA ARG A 40 19.21 5.01 -9.87
C ARG A 40 19.11 6.01 -11.03
N VAL A 41 17.99 6.71 -11.11
CA VAL A 41 17.73 7.78 -12.08
C VAL A 41 17.55 9.07 -11.30
N LYS A 42 18.16 10.16 -11.79
CA LYS A 42 17.94 11.49 -11.22
C LYS A 42 16.47 11.85 -11.40
N SER A 43 15.81 12.11 -10.28
CA SER A 43 14.41 12.50 -10.23
C SER A 43 14.29 13.80 -9.45
N ASP A 44 13.41 14.69 -9.91
CA ASP A 44 13.11 15.94 -9.22
C ASP A 44 12.02 15.74 -8.15
N THR A 45 11.40 14.55 -8.09
CA THR A 45 10.36 14.23 -7.13
C THR A 45 10.91 13.53 -5.90
N GLN A 46 10.24 13.69 -4.76
CA GLN A 46 10.46 12.87 -3.56
C GLN A 46 9.55 11.63 -3.52
N ASN A 47 8.59 11.52 -4.44
CA ASN A 47 7.67 10.40 -4.49
C ASN A 47 8.41 9.13 -4.96
N ARG A 48 8.65 8.20 -4.03
CA ARG A 48 9.35 6.92 -4.29
C ARG A 48 8.70 6.10 -5.40
N ALA A 49 7.37 6.07 -5.47
CA ALA A 49 6.67 5.33 -6.52
C ALA A 49 6.98 5.92 -7.90
N LEU A 50 7.01 7.24 -8.02
CA LEU A 50 7.34 7.90 -9.29
C LEU A 50 8.82 7.71 -9.66
N GLN A 51 9.73 7.79 -8.70
CA GLN A 51 11.16 7.51 -8.91
C GLN A 51 11.38 6.10 -9.48
N ILE A 52 10.62 5.12 -8.99
CA ILE A 52 10.68 3.74 -9.47
C ILE A 52 10.16 3.60 -10.88
N LEU A 53 9.05 4.25 -11.21
CA LEU A 53 8.55 4.24 -12.58
C LEU A 53 9.56 4.86 -13.54
N GLU A 54 10.28 5.91 -13.13
CA GLU A 54 11.37 6.49 -13.92
C GLU A 54 12.55 5.53 -14.11
N GLU A 55 12.94 4.77 -13.07
CA GLU A 55 13.94 3.71 -13.18
C GLU A 55 13.52 2.64 -14.21
N ILE A 56 12.25 2.22 -14.17
CA ILE A 56 11.70 1.20 -15.06
C ILE A 56 11.67 1.71 -16.51
N VAL A 57 11.21 2.94 -16.74
CA VAL A 57 11.21 3.55 -18.09
C VAL A 57 12.64 3.70 -18.63
N ALA A 58 13.60 4.03 -17.78
CA ALA A 58 15.00 4.14 -18.17
C ALA A 58 15.71 2.79 -18.35
N GLY A 59 15.06 1.67 -18.01
CA GLY A 59 15.65 0.33 -18.05
C GLY A 59 16.79 0.14 -17.05
N LYS A 60 16.82 0.94 -15.98
CA LYS A 60 17.83 0.87 -14.91
C LYS A 60 17.28 0.23 -13.63
N ASP A 61 16.08 -0.31 -13.70
CA ASP A 61 15.41 -0.98 -12.60
C ASP A 61 15.98 -2.39 -12.40
N HIS A 62 16.66 -2.56 -11.27
CA HIS A 62 17.28 -3.82 -10.87
C HIS A 62 16.70 -4.23 -9.51
N LEU A 63 15.98 -5.34 -9.50
CA LEU A 63 15.45 -5.93 -8.28
C LEU A 63 16.53 -6.81 -7.66
N GLU A 64 17.26 -6.25 -6.70
CA GLU A 64 18.25 -7.02 -5.94
C GLU A 64 17.56 -7.80 -4.82
N PRO A 65 17.94 -9.07 -4.60
CA PRO A 65 17.39 -9.85 -3.51
C PRO A 65 17.84 -9.24 -2.17
N VAL A 66 16.88 -8.72 -1.41
CA VAL A 66 17.12 -8.30 -0.03
C VAL A 66 17.33 -9.57 0.81
N ALA A 67 18.44 -9.66 1.54
CA ALA A 67 18.68 -10.74 2.48
C ALA A 67 17.49 -10.83 3.46
N LEU A 68 16.79 -11.97 3.43
CA LEU A 68 15.47 -12.18 4.03
C LEU A 68 15.45 -12.22 5.56
N GLU A 69 16.56 -11.95 6.23
CA GLU A 69 16.67 -12.08 7.69
C GLU A 69 15.70 -11.17 8.44
N ASN A 70 15.31 -10.03 7.83
CA ASN A 70 14.41 -9.05 8.44
C ASN A 70 12.91 -9.24 8.12
N LYS A 71 12.53 -9.98 7.07
CA LYS A 71 11.12 -10.07 6.63
C LYS A 71 10.18 -10.74 7.65
N LYS A 72 10.69 -11.67 8.47
CA LYS A 72 9.86 -12.42 9.44
C LYS A 72 9.48 -11.61 10.68
N GLN A 73 10.11 -10.46 10.92
CA GLN A 73 9.85 -9.64 12.11
C GLN A 73 8.76 -8.60 11.85
N GLU A 74 8.73 -7.97 10.67
CA GLU A 74 7.78 -6.89 10.34
C GLU A 74 6.34 -7.37 10.15
N GLU A 75 6.10 -8.54 9.54
CA GLU A 75 4.75 -9.09 9.35
C GLU A 75 4.01 -9.32 10.69
N LYS A 76 4.76 -9.65 11.75
CA LYS A 76 4.20 -9.87 13.10
C LYS A 76 3.85 -8.58 13.81
N GLU A 77 4.53 -7.48 13.51
CA GLU A 77 4.36 -6.20 14.19
C GLU A 77 3.22 -5.38 13.59
N VAL A 78 3.11 -5.36 12.25
CA VAL A 78 1.97 -4.75 11.54
C VAL A 78 0.65 -5.40 11.94
N THR A 79 0.61 -6.74 12.01
CA THR A 79 -0.59 -7.47 12.44
C THR A 79 -0.99 -7.12 13.88
N ARG A 80 -0.04 -6.92 14.80
CA ARG A 80 -0.35 -6.52 16.17
C ARG A 80 -0.92 -5.11 16.27
N HIS A 81 -0.43 -4.17 15.48
CA HIS A 81 -0.93 -2.79 15.48
C HIS A 81 -2.38 -2.71 14.98
N TYR A 82 -2.73 -3.46 13.92
CA TYR A 82 -4.10 -3.46 13.37
C TYR A 82 -5.13 -4.26 14.21
N LEU A 83 -4.69 -5.25 14.98
CA LEU A 83 -5.58 -6.02 15.88
C LEU A 83 -5.70 -5.43 17.29
N GLY A 84 -4.80 -4.53 17.70
CA GLY A 84 -4.75 -3.96 19.05
C GLY A 84 -5.76 -2.85 19.36
N GLU A 85 -6.46 -2.28 18.35
CA GLU A 85 -7.36 -1.14 18.55
C GLU A 85 -8.84 -1.52 18.81
N LYS A 86 -9.19 -2.81 18.89
CA LYS A 86 -10.60 -3.23 19.09
C LYS A 86 -11.07 -3.34 20.54
N ASP A 87 -10.19 -3.26 21.53
CA ASP A 87 -10.56 -3.50 22.94
C ASP A 87 -10.47 -2.27 23.87
N ALA A 88 -10.30 -1.06 23.32
CA ALA A 88 -10.21 0.17 24.10
C ALA A 88 -11.30 1.18 23.72
N GLY A 89 -12.54 0.91 24.12
CA GLY A 89 -13.52 1.99 24.37
C GLY A 89 -14.81 1.95 23.57
N SER A 90 -15.79 1.18 24.06
CA SER A 90 -17.20 1.54 23.91
C SER A 90 -17.98 1.19 25.17
N SER A 91 -17.78 1.99 26.22
CA SER A 91 -18.77 2.14 27.29
C SER A 91 -19.87 3.08 26.82
N SER A 92 -20.76 2.61 25.94
CA SER A 92 -22.07 3.28 25.76
C SER A 92 -23.06 2.67 26.73
N LYS A 93 -23.36 3.42 27.80
CA LYS A 93 -24.44 3.15 28.75
C LYS A 93 -25.73 2.86 27.99
N GLY A 94 -26.29 1.65 28.15
CA GLY A 94 -27.58 1.28 27.59
C GLY A 94 -28.68 2.18 28.16
N ALA A 95 -29.31 2.98 27.32
CA ALA A 95 -30.50 3.75 27.66
C ALA A 95 -31.70 2.79 27.87
N PRO A 96 -32.58 3.02 28.85
CA PRO A 96 -33.72 2.14 29.10
C PRO A 96 -34.77 2.27 27.99
N GLU A 97 -35.06 1.13 27.36
CA GLU A 97 -36.03 0.96 26.28
C GLU A 97 -37.46 1.29 26.76
N ARG A 98 -38.01 2.43 26.31
CA ARG A 98 -39.42 2.78 26.59
C ARG A 98 -40.33 1.95 25.68
N LYS A 99 -40.87 0.84 26.22
CA LYS A 99 -41.94 0.05 25.59
C LYS A 99 -43.17 0.94 25.34
N ARG A 100 -43.39 1.37 24.10
CA ARG A 100 -44.67 1.96 23.68
C ARG A 100 -45.67 0.85 23.38
N ALA A 101 -46.58 0.61 24.32
CA ALA A 101 -47.76 -0.24 24.11
C ALA A 101 -48.63 0.36 23.00
N ARG A 102 -48.89 -0.41 21.94
CA ARG A 102 -49.87 -0.07 20.90
C ARG A 102 -51.26 -0.42 21.43
N LYS A 103 -52.14 0.58 21.61
CA LYS A 103 -53.58 0.35 21.79
C LYS A 103 -54.16 -0.14 20.46
N ILE A 104 -54.70 -1.34 20.45
CA ILE A 104 -55.58 -1.85 19.40
C ILE A 104 -56.96 -1.25 19.68
N LEU A 105 -57.51 -0.48 18.74
CA LEU A 105 -58.93 -0.14 18.72
C LEU A 105 -59.61 -1.22 17.87
N VAL A 106 -60.59 -1.90 18.46
CA VAL A 106 -61.50 -2.84 17.80
C VAL A 106 -62.82 -2.06 17.62
N ASP A 107 -63.36 -2.04 16.41
CA ASP A 107 -64.74 -1.59 16.14
C ASP A 107 -65.74 -2.70 16.50
#